data_AF-A0A7R9MG01-F1
#
_entry.id   AF-A0A7R9MG01-F1
#
_cell.length_a   1.000
_cell.length_b   1.000
_cell.length_c   1.000
_cell.angle_alpha   90.00
_cell.angle_beta   90.00
_cell.angle_gamma   90.00
#
_symmetry.space_group_name_H-M   'P 1'
#
loop_
_entity.id
_entity.type
_entity.pdbx_description
1 polymer ?
#
loop_
_entity_poly.entity_id
_entity_poly.type
_entity_poly.pdbx_seq_one_letter_code
_entity_poly.pdbx_strand_id
1 'polypeptide(L)'
;SRGCVTCVVLNAKNDFEIVYKNNTFIEPINRYIAGFLAFREIEFLVKEYDTLKQNGSQFMPQVWLIDGNGVLHPRKFGLASHFGVLVDSAVIGVAKNPYYLNFVDQTVKDDHKRQKLSLGKVGDQFPITNSSDEVIGVALKTSSGCKNPVYVSIGHKVSLNTAITVVLKCCKYRVPEPVRQADIISRQLINQ
;
A
#
# COMPACT_ATOMS: atom_id res chain seq x y z
N SER A 1 -13.41 15.94 -9.20
CA SER A 1 -13.75 15.53 -7.83
C SER A 1 -12.66 16.01 -6.89
N ARG A 2 -13.02 16.39 -5.66
CA ARG A 2 -12.04 16.62 -4.59
C ARG A 2 -11.42 15.27 -4.20
N GLY A 3 -10.11 15.24 -3.95
CA GLY A 3 -9.43 14.08 -3.38
C GLY A 3 -9.14 14.30 -1.89
N CYS A 4 -8.76 13.24 -1.18
CA CYS A 4 -8.32 13.32 0.21
C CYS A 4 -7.15 12.35 0.43
N VAL A 5 -6.07 12.82 1.04
CA VAL A 5 -5.03 11.97 1.61
C VAL A 5 -5.24 11.91 3.10
N THR A 6 -5.22 10.70 3.66
CA THR A 6 -5.37 10.46 5.09
C THR A 6 -4.13 9.74 5.61
N CYS A 7 -3.50 10.31 6.62
CA CYS A 7 -2.44 9.68 7.39
C CYS A 7 -3.00 9.21 8.73
N VAL A 8 -2.70 7.96 9.11
CA VAL A 8 -3.02 7.40 10.42
C VAL A 8 -1.80 6.68 10.97
N VAL A 9 -1.58 6.81 12.28
CA VAL A 9 -0.59 6.01 13.02
C VAL A 9 -1.34 5.15 14.01
N LEU A 10 -1.04 3.85 14.02
CA LEU A 10 -1.69 2.88 14.87
C LEU A 10 -0.67 2.27 15.84
N ASN A 11 -1.09 2.05 17.08
CA ASN A 11 -0.29 1.35 18.08
C ASN A 11 -0.41 -0.16 17.88
N ALA A 12 0.63 -0.77 17.32
CA ALA A 12 0.67 -2.21 17.07
C ALA A 12 0.59 -3.08 18.35
N LYS A 13 0.90 -2.53 19.54
CA LYS A 13 0.82 -3.24 20.82
C LYS A 13 -0.54 -3.10 21.49
N ASN A 14 -1.33 -2.08 21.15
CA ASN A 14 -2.63 -1.80 21.74
C ASN A 14 -3.75 -2.03 20.72
N ASP A 15 -3.84 -3.27 20.22
CA ASP A 15 -4.89 -3.73 19.30
C ASP A 15 -5.13 -2.80 18.08
N PHE A 16 -4.08 -2.16 17.57
CA PHE A 16 -4.13 -1.22 16.45
C PHE A 16 -5.01 0.02 16.71
N GLU A 17 -5.05 0.51 17.95
CA GLU A 17 -5.62 1.81 18.29
C GLU A 17 -4.96 2.94 17.48
N ILE A 18 -5.78 3.85 16.93
CA ILE A 18 -5.29 5.05 16.23
C ILE A 18 -4.77 6.05 17.25
N VAL A 19 -3.47 6.31 17.24
CA VAL A 19 -2.80 7.28 18.13
C VAL A 19 -2.56 8.63 17.46
N TYR A 20 -2.64 8.69 16.14
CA TYR A 20 -2.58 9.93 15.36
C TYR A 20 -3.40 9.78 14.09
N LYS A 21 -4.05 10.87 13.68
CA LYS A 21 -4.67 10.98 12.35
C LYS A 21 -4.61 12.42 11.84
N ASN A 22 -4.37 12.57 10.55
CA ASN A 22 -4.48 13.85 9.85
C ASN A 22 -4.98 13.62 8.42
N ASN A 23 -5.56 14.66 7.83
CA ASN A 23 -6.13 14.60 6.49
C ASN A 23 -5.81 15.88 5.72
N THR A 24 -5.47 15.73 4.44
CA THR A 24 -5.32 16.85 3.52
C THR A 24 -6.23 16.64 2.31
N PHE A 25 -7.08 17.63 2.05
CA PHE A 25 -7.89 17.67 0.83
C PHE A 25 -7.05 18.09 -0.38
N ILE A 26 -7.30 17.43 -1.50
CA ILE A 26 -6.70 17.70 -2.81
C ILE A 26 -7.70 18.50 -3.64
N GLU A 27 -7.33 19.74 -3.97
CA GLU A 27 -8.12 20.56 -4.88
C GLU A 27 -8.06 20.03 -6.33
N PRO A 28 -9.15 20.16 -7.11
CA PRO A 28 -9.15 19.76 -8.52
C PRO A 28 -8.17 20.63 -9.32
N ILE A 29 -7.27 20.01 -10.07
CA ILE A 29 -6.38 20.72 -11.02
C ILE A 29 -6.76 20.30 -12.43
N ASN A 30 -6.96 21.28 -13.32
CA ASN A 30 -7.50 21.11 -14.68
C ASN A 30 -6.53 20.50 -15.73
N ARG A 31 -5.41 19.87 -15.35
CA ARG A 31 -4.46 19.27 -16.31
C ARG A 31 -4.12 17.82 -15.96
N TYR A 32 -4.63 16.90 -16.76
CA TYR A 32 -4.40 15.46 -16.65
C TYR A 32 -3.25 15.03 -17.58
N ILE A 33 -2.21 14.41 -17.02
CA ILE A 33 -1.17 13.69 -17.80
C ILE A 33 -1.21 12.22 -17.37
N ALA A 34 -1.64 11.35 -18.29
CA ALA A 34 -1.68 9.91 -18.06
C ALA A 34 -0.27 9.36 -17.71
N GLY A 35 -0.16 8.50 -16.70
CA GLY A 35 1.10 7.91 -16.25
C GLY A 35 1.81 8.63 -15.10
N PHE A 36 1.36 9.83 -14.71
CA PHE A 36 1.91 10.62 -13.60
C PHE A 36 0.96 10.72 -12.39
N LEU A 37 -0.06 9.86 -12.29
CA LEU A 37 -1.03 9.90 -11.17
C LEU A 37 -0.33 9.80 -9.80
N ALA A 38 0.69 8.95 -9.69
CA ALA A 38 1.51 8.81 -8.48
C ALA A 38 2.30 10.09 -8.12
N PHE A 39 2.62 10.96 -9.09
CA PHE A 39 3.30 12.24 -8.85
C PHE A 39 2.36 13.31 -8.30
N ARG A 40 1.03 13.15 -8.43
CA ARG A 40 0.09 14.09 -7.80
C ARG A 40 -0.15 13.72 -6.34
N GLU A 41 -0.34 12.44 -6.06
CA GLU A 41 -0.58 11.98 -4.69
C GLU A 41 0.66 12.16 -3.80
N ILE A 42 1.86 11.98 -4.36
CA ILE A 42 3.11 12.03 -3.58
C ILE A 42 3.31 13.34 -2.82
N GLU A 43 3.00 14.50 -3.41
CA GLU A 43 3.15 15.80 -2.77
C GLU A 43 2.29 15.89 -1.50
N PHE A 44 1.07 15.37 -1.55
CA PHE A 44 0.15 15.35 -0.42
C PHE A 44 0.55 14.30 0.61
N LEU A 45 1.09 13.14 0.21
CA LEU A 45 1.67 12.18 1.16
C LEU A 45 2.87 12.76 1.92
N VAL A 46 3.78 13.46 1.22
CA VAL A 46 4.93 14.12 1.84
C VAL A 46 4.47 15.24 2.77
N LYS A 47 3.45 16.02 2.38
CA LYS A 47 2.84 17.03 3.26
C LYS A 47 2.26 16.41 4.53
N GLU A 48 1.59 15.28 4.45
CA GLU A 48 1.10 14.55 5.64
C GLU A 48 2.26 14.10 6.54
N TYR A 49 3.35 13.59 5.95
CA TYR A 49 4.56 13.24 6.68
C TYR A 49 5.16 14.44 7.41
N ASP A 50 5.32 15.58 6.73
CA ASP A 50 5.87 16.80 7.33
C ASP A 50 4.95 17.34 8.43
N THR A 51 3.63 17.24 8.24
CA THR A 51 2.64 17.62 9.25
C THR A 51 2.74 16.73 10.49
N LEU A 52 2.88 15.41 10.32
CA LEU A 52 3.13 14.49 11.44
C LEU A 52 4.45 14.83 12.13
N LYS A 53 5.51 15.07 11.37
CA LYS A 53 6.83 15.40 11.91
C LYS A 53 6.82 16.68 12.74
N GLN A 54 6.04 17.68 12.33
CA GLN A 54 5.90 18.96 13.06
C GLN A 54 4.96 18.85 14.27
N ASN A 55 3.80 18.21 14.10
CA ASN A 55 2.69 18.30 15.05
C ASN A 55 2.49 17.03 15.90
N GLY A 56 3.21 15.95 15.61
CA GLY A 56 3.03 14.64 16.25
C GLY A 56 4.29 13.78 16.19
N SER A 57 5.47 14.38 16.31
CA SER A 57 6.76 13.68 16.19
C SER A 57 6.89 12.45 17.12
N GLN A 58 6.27 12.48 18.29
CA GLN A 58 6.19 11.36 19.23
C GLN A 58 5.42 10.14 18.69
N PHE A 59 4.61 10.34 17.65
CA PHE A 59 3.86 9.30 16.95
C PHE A 59 4.52 8.89 15.63
N MET A 60 5.77 9.27 15.36
CA MET A 60 6.44 8.85 14.13
C MET A 60 6.50 7.31 14.02
N PRO A 61 5.94 6.72 12.95
CA PRO A 61 5.91 5.27 12.82
C PRO A 61 7.28 4.71 12.44
N GLN A 62 7.52 3.46 12.84
CA GLN A 62 8.73 2.72 12.48
C GLN A 62 8.68 2.18 11.05
N VAL A 63 7.47 2.02 10.49
CA VAL A 63 7.23 1.54 9.14
C VAL A 63 5.91 2.12 8.62
N TRP A 64 5.91 2.51 7.35
CA TRP A 64 4.72 3.00 6.65
C TRP A 64 4.13 1.91 5.75
N LEU A 65 2.80 1.79 5.75
CA LEU A 65 2.07 0.94 4.81
C LEU A 65 1.27 1.86 3.87
N ILE A 66 1.59 1.85 2.59
CA ILE A 66 0.96 2.69 1.58
C ILE A 66 -0.02 1.85 0.75
N ASP A 67 -1.25 2.36 0.53
CA ASP A 67 -2.23 1.76 -0.40
C ASP A 67 -1.77 1.97 -1.85
N GLY A 68 -0.86 1.11 -2.30
CA GLY A 68 -0.21 1.27 -3.59
C GLY A 68 0.98 0.34 -3.73
N ASN A 69 1.62 0.41 -4.89
CA ASN A 69 2.79 -0.41 -5.19
C ASN A 69 4.09 0.29 -4.81
N GLY A 70 5.09 -0.49 -4.42
CA GLY A 70 6.49 -0.08 -4.36
C GLY A 70 7.23 -0.53 -5.62
N VAL A 71 8.19 -1.44 -5.48
CA VAL A 71 8.95 -2.00 -6.62
C VAL A 71 8.10 -2.87 -7.57
N LEU A 72 6.89 -3.26 -7.17
CA LEU A 72 5.89 -3.91 -8.05
C LEU A 72 5.28 -2.89 -9.02
N HIS A 73 6.10 -2.36 -9.92
CA HIS A 73 5.76 -1.29 -10.83
C HIS A 73 6.59 -1.42 -12.12
N PRO A 74 6.13 -0.95 -13.30
CA PRO A 74 6.88 -1.14 -14.56
C PRO A 74 8.27 -0.53 -14.54
N ARG A 75 8.45 0.53 -13.74
CA ARG A 75 9.74 1.21 -13.54
C ARG A 75 10.39 0.90 -12.20
N LYS A 76 9.91 -0.14 -11.49
CA LYS A 76 10.31 -0.49 -10.10
C LYS A 76 10.23 0.66 -9.10
N PHE A 77 9.37 1.64 -9.39
CA PHE A 77 9.27 2.88 -8.61
C PHE A 77 7.82 3.34 -8.55
N GLY A 78 7.00 2.60 -7.80
CA GLY A 78 5.63 2.97 -7.50
C GLY A 78 5.52 4.00 -6.36
N LEU A 79 4.29 4.37 -6.00
CA LEU A 79 4.00 5.38 -4.97
C LEU A 79 4.69 5.10 -3.64
N ALA A 80 4.70 3.85 -3.17
CA ALA A 80 5.31 3.48 -1.89
C ALA A 80 6.84 3.64 -1.90
N SER A 81 7.49 3.32 -3.03
CA SER A 81 8.93 3.53 -3.20
C SER A 81 9.28 5.00 -3.32
N HIS A 82 8.50 5.75 -4.08
CA HIS A 82 8.68 7.19 -4.24
C HIS A 82 8.56 7.92 -2.90
N PHE A 83 7.51 7.62 -2.14
CA PHE A 83 7.32 8.17 -0.79
C PHE A 83 8.48 7.82 0.12
N GLY A 84 8.84 6.54 0.21
CA GLY A 84 9.90 6.09 1.10
C GLY A 84 11.25 6.73 0.84
N VAL A 85 11.62 6.95 -0.43
CA VAL A 85 12.86 7.65 -0.78
C VAL A 85 12.83 9.12 -0.37
N LEU A 86 11.71 9.82 -0.58
CA LEU A 86 11.59 11.24 -0.23
C LEU A 86 11.63 11.48 1.28
N VAL A 87 11.01 10.59 2.07
CA VAL A 87 10.94 10.72 3.53
C VAL A 87 11.99 9.90 4.29
N ASP A 88 12.90 9.25 3.55
CA ASP A 88 13.99 8.42 4.05
C ASP A 88 13.58 7.35 5.09
N SER A 89 12.37 6.79 4.95
CA SER A 89 11.73 5.91 5.95
C SER A 89 11.47 4.50 5.42
N ALA A 90 11.28 3.53 6.32
CA ALA A 90 10.87 2.17 5.93
C ALA A 90 9.42 2.19 5.41
N VAL A 91 9.20 1.73 4.18
CA VAL A 91 7.88 1.76 3.52
C VAL A 91 7.58 0.43 2.83
N ILE A 92 6.34 -0.02 2.99
CA ILE A 92 5.79 -1.21 2.34
C ILE A 92 4.62 -0.78 1.45
N GLY A 93 4.63 -1.21 0.19
CA GLY A 93 3.47 -1.07 -0.68
C GLY A 93 2.49 -2.23 -0.47
N VAL A 94 1.22 -1.91 -0.23
CA VAL A 94 0.12 -2.87 -0.06
C VAL A 94 -1.00 -2.53 -1.04
N ALA A 95 -1.02 -3.17 -2.20
CA ALA A 95 -2.06 -2.96 -3.19
C ALA A 95 -3.23 -3.96 -3.01
N LYS A 96 -4.45 -3.46 -3.16
CA LYS A 96 -5.69 -4.29 -3.12
C LYS A 96 -5.93 -5.08 -4.42
N ASN A 97 -5.36 -4.63 -5.53
CA ASN A 97 -5.52 -5.23 -6.86
C ASN A 97 -4.16 -5.29 -7.58
N PRO A 98 -3.93 -6.27 -8.46
CA PRO A 98 -2.65 -6.41 -9.16
C PRO A 98 -2.63 -5.55 -10.42
N TYR A 99 -2.80 -4.23 -10.29
CA TYR A 99 -2.85 -3.33 -11.45
C TYR A 99 -1.61 -3.44 -12.35
N TYR A 100 -0.47 -3.79 -11.78
CA TYR A 100 0.77 -4.02 -12.51
C TYR A 100 0.73 -5.22 -13.45
N LEU A 101 -0.04 -6.27 -13.13
CA LEU A 101 -0.08 -7.48 -13.94
C LEU A 101 -0.71 -7.27 -15.32
N ASN A 102 -1.24 -6.06 -15.60
CA ASN A 102 -1.71 -5.58 -16.91
C ASN A 102 -2.04 -6.77 -17.81
N PHE A 103 -3.14 -7.45 -17.47
CA PHE A 103 -3.56 -8.75 -18.02
C PHE A 103 -3.96 -8.65 -19.51
N VAL A 104 -3.10 -8.05 -20.32
CA VAL A 104 -3.20 -7.94 -21.77
C VAL A 104 -3.07 -9.34 -22.37
N ASP A 105 -2.28 -10.21 -21.73
CA ASP A 105 -2.21 -11.63 -22.04
C ASP A 105 -3.21 -12.43 -21.17
N GLN A 106 -4.10 -13.14 -21.85
CA GLN A 106 -5.10 -14.00 -21.24
C GLN A 106 -4.48 -15.20 -20.50
N THR A 107 -3.34 -15.71 -20.94
CA THR A 107 -2.64 -16.81 -20.26
C THR A 107 -2.09 -16.39 -18.91
N VAL A 108 -1.48 -15.20 -18.82
CA VAL A 108 -1.02 -14.60 -17.55
C VAL A 108 -2.18 -14.40 -16.59
N LYS A 109 -3.34 -13.98 -17.11
CA LYS A 109 -4.57 -13.81 -16.31
C LYS A 109 -5.06 -15.11 -15.72
N ASP A 110 -5.08 -16.18 -16.51
CA ASP A 110 -5.59 -17.48 -16.08
C ASP A 110 -4.61 -18.20 -15.18
N ASP A 111 -3.31 -18.07 -15.41
CA ASP A 111 -2.27 -18.54 -14.48
C ASP A 111 -2.38 -17.84 -13.12
N HIS A 112 -2.49 -16.50 -13.10
CA HIS A 112 -2.70 -15.77 -11.86
C HIS A 112 -3.99 -16.17 -11.13
N LYS A 113 -5.08 -16.45 -11.85
CA LYS A 113 -6.30 -17.01 -11.23
C LYS A 113 -6.03 -18.38 -10.60
N ARG A 114 -5.31 -19.28 -11.28
CA ARG A 114 -4.94 -20.60 -10.73
C ARG A 114 -4.07 -20.47 -9.48
N GLN A 115 -3.05 -19.63 -9.50
CA GLN A 115 -2.20 -19.38 -8.32
C GLN A 115 -2.99 -18.75 -7.16
N LYS A 116 -3.97 -17.89 -7.44
CA LYS A 116 -4.87 -17.40 -6.40
C LYS A 116 -5.72 -18.50 -5.77
N LEU A 117 -6.13 -19.51 -6.53
CA LEU A 117 -6.91 -20.64 -6.01
C LEU A 117 -6.06 -21.57 -5.14
N SER A 118 -4.73 -21.60 -5.31
CA SER A 118 -3.84 -22.36 -4.44
C SER A 118 -3.56 -21.70 -3.09
N LEU A 119 -4.02 -20.47 -2.85
CA LEU A 119 -3.90 -19.77 -1.57
C LEU A 119 -4.97 -20.26 -0.56
N GLY A 120 -4.63 -21.29 0.21
CA GLY A 120 -5.56 -21.96 1.14
C GLY A 120 -5.68 -21.27 2.50
N LYS A 121 -4.57 -21.09 3.20
CA LYS A 121 -4.51 -20.55 4.56
C LYS A 121 -3.85 -19.16 4.63
N VAL A 122 -4.08 -18.45 5.74
CA VAL A 122 -3.40 -17.18 6.01
C VAL A 122 -1.88 -17.40 6.01
N GLY A 123 -1.16 -16.51 5.35
CA GLY A 123 0.29 -16.61 5.14
C GLY A 123 0.69 -17.31 3.84
N ASP A 124 -0.23 -18.03 3.17
CA ASP A 124 0.05 -18.55 1.83
C ASP A 124 0.31 -17.39 0.87
N GLN A 125 1.28 -17.59 -0.03
CA GLN A 125 1.69 -16.59 -0.99
C GLN A 125 2.26 -17.21 -2.26
N PHE A 126 2.28 -16.43 -3.33
CA PHE A 126 3.05 -16.73 -4.53
C PHE A 126 3.82 -15.50 -5.01
N PRO A 127 5.03 -15.68 -5.58
CA PRO A 127 5.84 -14.57 -6.06
C PRO A 127 5.22 -13.93 -7.30
N ILE A 128 5.41 -12.62 -7.43
CA ILE A 128 5.14 -11.87 -8.65
C ILE A 128 6.47 -11.46 -9.24
N THR A 129 6.70 -11.87 -10.48
CA THR A 129 7.93 -11.59 -11.22
C THR A 129 7.72 -10.54 -12.31
N ASN A 130 8.81 -9.87 -12.69
CA ASN A 130 8.84 -9.04 -13.90
C ASN A 130 9.21 -9.89 -15.13
N SER A 131 9.35 -9.24 -16.29
CA SER A 131 9.75 -9.90 -17.55
C SER A 131 11.15 -10.49 -17.56
N SER A 132 11.94 -10.26 -16.50
CA SER A 132 13.29 -10.80 -16.30
C SER A 132 13.32 -11.85 -15.18
N ASP A 133 12.17 -12.40 -14.81
CA ASP A 133 11.99 -13.41 -13.74
C ASP A 133 12.41 -12.98 -12.33
N GLU A 134 12.65 -11.69 -12.11
CA GLU A 134 12.97 -11.15 -10.81
C GLU A 134 11.70 -10.94 -9.99
N VAL A 135 11.72 -11.39 -8.73
CA VAL A 135 10.61 -11.20 -7.79
C VAL A 135 10.51 -9.74 -7.37
N ILE A 136 9.41 -9.09 -7.75
CA ILE A 136 9.11 -7.68 -7.46
C ILE A 136 7.99 -7.52 -6.41
N GLY A 137 7.44 -8.62 -5.91
CA GLY A 137 6.47 -8.64 -4.83
C GLY A 137 5.85 -10.02 -4.65
N VAL A 138 4.82 -10.09 -3.80
CA VAL A 138 4.04 -11.33 -3.60
C VAL A 138 2.55 -11.02 -3.60
N ALA A 139 1.75 -11.98 -4.07
CA ALA A 139 0.35 -12.05 -3.71
C ALA A 139 0.23 -12.82 -2.39
N LEU A 140 -0.33 -12.19 -1.36
CA LEU A 140 -0.34 -12.69 0.02
C LEU A 140 -1.78 -12.88 0.52
N LYS A 141 -2.08 -14.09 1.01
CA LYS A 141 -3.34 -14.40 1.69
C LYS A 141 -3.29 -13.90 3.14
N THR A 142 -4.03 -12.84 3.43
CA THR A 142 -4.01 -12.17 4.74
C THR A 142 -5.22 -12.47 5.62
N SER A 143 -6.28 -13.06 5.07
CA SER A 143 -7.50 -13.39 5.82
C SER A 143 -8.15 -14.67 5.29
N SER A 144 -8.57 -15.56 6.19
CA SER A 144 -9.22 -16.83 5.85
C SER A 144 -10.56 -16.60 5.12
N GLY A 145 -11.35 -15.61 5.53
CA GLY A 145 -12.66 -15.30 4.97
C GLY A 145 -12.65 -14.61 3.60
N CYS A 146 -11.48 -14.21 3.08
CA CYS A 146 -11.38 -13.43 1.85
C CYS A 146 -10.65 -14.20 0.74
N LYS A 147 -11.31 -14.40 -0.41
CA LYS A 147 -10.70 -15.09 -1.57
C LYS A 147 -9.54 -14.30 -2.20
N ASN A 148 -9.59 -12.98 -2.15
CA ASN A 148 -8.60 -12.14 -2.83
C ASN A 148 -7.41 -11.83 -1.91
N PRO A 149 -6.18 -12.10 -2.35
CA PRO A 149 -4.99 -11.68 -1.62
C PRO A 149 -4.84 -10.15 -1.65
N VAL A 150 -3.87 -9.65 -0.89
CA VAL A 150 -3.25 -8.33 -1.12
C VAL A 150 -1.93 -8.54 -1.84
N TYR A 151 -1.41 -7.49 -2.48
CA TYR A 151 -0.14 -7.53 -3.19
C TYR A 151 0.88 -6.70 -2.43
N VAL A 152 1.89 -7.37 -1.89
CA VAL A 152 2.92 -6.77 -1.04
C VAL A 152 4.18 -6.57 -1.85
N SER A 153 4.75 -5.37 -1.77
CA SER A 153 6.01 -5.04 -2.43
C SER A 153 6.87 -4.12 -1.57
N ILE A 154 8.18 -4.20 -1.76
CA ILE A 154 9.14 -3.32 -1.07
C ILE A 154 8.88 -1.88 -1.53
N GLY A 155 8.68 -0.96 -0.60
CA GLY A 155 8.71 0.47 -0.86
C GLY A 155 10.15 0.99 -0.74
N HIS A 156 10.64 1.09 0.49
CA HIS A 156 11.99 1.59 0.81
C HIS A 156 12.48 1.03 2.16
N LYS A 157 13.80 0.84 2.32
CA LYS A 157 14.48 0.41 3.57
C LYS A 157 13.86 -0.81 4.29
N VAL A 158 13.30 -1.76 3.54
CA VAL A 158 12.71 -2.99 4.08
C VAL A 158 12.95 -4.17 3.14
N SER A 159 13.16 -5.37 3.67
CA SER A 159 13.21 -6.59 2.86
C SER A 159 11.80 -7.09 2.53
N LEU A 160 11.62 -7.87 1.47
CA LEU A 160 10.32 -8.46 1.12
C LEU A 160 9.80 -9.38 2.24
N ASN A 161 10.66 -10.20 2.84
CA ASN A 161 10.29 -11.09 3.95
C ASN A 161 9.82 -10.32 5.19
N THR A 162 10.51 -9.22 5.52
CA THR A 162 10.10 -8.32 6.60
C THR A 162 8.76 -7.67 6.27
N ALA A 163 8.57 -7.22 5.02
CA ALA A 163 7.34 -6.60 4.57
C ALA A 163 6.14 -7.55 4.72
N ILE A 164 6.28 -8.81 4.29
CA ILE A 164 5.25 -9.86 4.44
C ILE A 164 4.91 -10.07 5.92
N THR A 165 5.93 -10.18 6.77
CA THR A 165 5.75 -10.40 8.21
C THR A 165 5.00 -9.25 8.87
N VAL A 166 5.36 -8.01 8.55
CA VAL A 166 4.67 -6.80 9.06
C VAL A 166 3.23 -6.77 8.58
N VAL A 167 2.99 -6.99 7.28
CA VAL A 167 1.63 -6.99 6.70
C VAL A 167 0.73 -8.02 7.38
N LEU A 168 1.21 -9.26 7.56
CA LEU A 168 0.44 -10.32 8.24
C LEU A 168 0.10 -9.93 9.68
N LYS A 169 1.06 -9.36 10.43
CA LYS A 169 0.83 -8.92 11.81
C LYS A 169 -0.17 -7.78 11.90
N CYS A 170 -0.25 -6.93 10.88
CA CYS A 170 -1.19 -5.81 10.81
C CYS A 170 -2.60 -6.19 10.32
N CYS A 171 -2.87 -7.45 9.97
CA CYS A 171 -4.14 -7.86 9.38
C CYS A 171 -5.10 -8.48 10.42
N LYS A 172 -6.12 -7.72 10.84
CA LYS A 172 -7.35 -8.29 11.45
C LYS A 172 -8.34 -8.76 10.38
N TYR A 173 -8.32 -8.09 9.23
CA TYR A 173 -9.12 -8.40 8.04
C TYR A 173 -8.21 -8.59 6.84
N ARG A 174 -8.78 -8.67 5.63
CA ARG A 174 -8.02 -8.76 4.38
C ARG A 174 -6.99 -7.63 4.22
N VAL A 175 -7.39 -6.39 4.48
CA VAL A 175 -6.51 -5.23 4.34
C VAL A 175 -5.88 -4.92 5.70
N PRO A 176 -4.56 -4.65 5.79
CA PRO A 176 -3.92 -4.28 7.05
C PRO A 176 -4.61 -3.09 7.72
N GLU A 177 -4.69 -3.11 9.05
CA GLU A 177 -5.40 -2.10 9.83
C GLU A 177 -5.00 -0.66 9.47
N PRO A 178 -3.70 -0.28 9.33
CA PRO A 178 -3.34 1.09 8.97
C PRO A 178 -3.93 1.54 7.64
N VAL A 179 -3.83 0.69 6.61
CA VAL A 179 -4.37 0.97 5.27
C VAL A 179 -5.90 1.00 5.30
N ARG A 180 -6.52 0.06 6.03
CA ARG A 180 -7.97 -0.02 6.17
C ARG A 180 -8.55 1.23 6.85
N GLN A 181 -7.93 1.70 7.92
CA GLN A 181 -8.38 2.89 8.65
C GLN A 181 -8.24 4.16 7.81
N ALA A 182 -7.12 4.32 7.10
CA ALA A 182 -6.94 5.43 6.15
C ALA A 182 -8.00 5.43 5.04
N ASP A 183 -8.32 4.27 4.44
CA ASP A 183 -9.33 4.13 3.38
C ASP A 183 -10.75 4.43 3.91
N ILE A 184 -11.09 4.02 5.15
CA ILE A 184 -12.39 4.32 5.77
C ILE A 184 -12.55 5.82 6.02
N ILE A 185 -11.56 6.44 6.66
CA ILE A 185 -11.62 7.87 7.03
C ILE A 185 -11.65 8.74 5.77
N SER A 186 -10.78 8.49 4.79
CA SER A 186 -10.74 9.28 3.55
C SER A 186 -12.07 9.21 2.79
N ARG A 187 -12.72 8.03 2.72
CA ARG A 187 -14.05 7.89 2.11
C ARG A 187 -15.14 8.63 2.88
N GLN A 188 -15.12 8.59 4.21
CA GLN A 188 -16.08 9.32 5.03
C GLN A 188 -15.98 10.82 4.78
N LEU A 189 -14.77 11.36 4.61
CA LEU A 189 -14.54 12.78 4.35
C LEU A 189 -14.92 13.22 2.93
N ILE A 190 -14.76 12.36 1.93
CA ILE A 190 -15.14 12.67 0.54
C ILE A 190 -16.66 12.61 0.34
N ASN A 191 -17.36 11.78 1.12
CA ASN A 191 -18.81 11.60 1.04
C ASN A 191 -19.62 12.61 1.88
N GLN A 192 -18.95 13.50 2.61
CA GLN A 192 -19.55 14.65 3.31
C GLN A 192 -19.61 15.87 2.39
#